data_AF-A0A5M4ACT7-F1
#
_entry.id   AF-A0A5M4ACT7-F1
#
_cell.length_a   1.000
_cell.length_b   1.000
_cell.length_c   1.000
_cell.angle_alpha   90.00
_cell.angle_beta   90.00
_cell.angle_gamma   90.00
#
_symmetry.space_group_name_H-M   'P 1'
#
loop_
_entity.id
_entity.type
_entity.pdbx_description
1 polymer ?
#
loop_
_entity_poly.entity_id
_entity_poly.type
_entity_poly.pdbx_seq_one_letter_code
_entity_poly.pdbx_strand_id
1 'polypeptide(L)'
;MYSPIISKANLNEFTSANDFYKSNRYMVYDHYDYGLFKDSIEIGYKGKMYVLVYPTMHKYSICNGKLTIDFSNNQCYGFSPQKMEYKKEK
;
A
#
# COMPACT_ATOMS: atom_id res chain seq x y z
N MET A 1 -19.99 16.50 3.45
CA MET A 1 -18.56 16.14 3.23
C MET A 1 -18.36 14.75 3.80
N TYR A 2 -18.23 13.73 2.97
CA TYR A 2 -18.01 12.36 3.44
C TYR A 2 -16.52 12.16 3.73
N SER A 3 -16.15 12.16 5.01
CA SER A 3 -14.88 11.59 5.45
C SER A 3 -14.95 10.08 5.18
N PRO A 4 -13.96 9.47 4.51
CA PRO A 4 -13.97 8.03 4.33
C PRO A 4 -13.83 7.37 5.71
N ILE A 5 -14.93 6.77 6.17
CA ILE A 5 -14.94 5.86 7.29
C ILE A 5 -14.06 4.67 6.87
N ILE A 6 -12.92 4.48 7.54
CA ILE A 6 -12.11 3.28 7.38
C ILE A 6 -12.96 2.13 7.96
N SER A 7 -13.75 1.50 7.09
CA SER A 7 -14.42 0.25 7.44
C SER A 7 -13.35 -0.83 7.52
N LYS A 8 -13.53 -1.81 8.41
CA LYS A 8 -12.69 -3.03 8.56
C LYS A 8 -12.41 -3.78 7.25
N ALA A 9 -13.03 -3.37 6.13
CA ALA A 9 -12.84 -3.90 4.80
C ALA A 9 -11.66 -3.27 4.02
N ASN A 10 -10.95 -2.25 4.52
CA ASN A 10 -9.75 -1.70 3.88
C ASN A 10 -8.66 -1.43 4.93
N LEU A 11 -7.99 -2.50 5.37
CA LEU A 11 -6.93 -2.42 6.36
C LEU A 11 -5.58 -2.52 5.64
N ASN A 12 -4.74 -1.50 5.79
CA ASN A 12 -3.32 -1.57 5.42
C ASN A 12 -2.52 -1.57 6.72
N GLU A 13 -1.98 -2.71 7.13
CA GLU A 13 -1.16 -2.83 8.34
C GLU A 13 0.29 -3.01 7.96
N PHE A 14 1.13 -2.01 8.28
CA PHE A 14 2.58 -2.18 8.23
C PHE A 14 2.97 -3.08 9.40
N THR A 15 3.38 -4.32 9.11
CA THR A 15 3.66 -5.33 10.12
C THR A 15 5.13 -5.48 10.42
N SER A 16 6.01 -5.03 9.51
CA SER A 16 7.44 -5.03 9.71
C SER A 16 8.10 -3.79 9.06
N ALA A 17 9.42 -3.70 9.14
CA ALA A 17 10.20 -2.69 8.42
C ALA A 17 10.20 -2.88 6.89
N ASN A 18 9.75 -4.05 6.40
CA ASN A 18 9.85 -4.45 5.00
C ASN A 18 8.53 -5.00 4.43
N ASP A 19 7.49 -5.20 5.25
CA ASP A 19 6.26 -5.87 4.81
C ASP A 19 5.01 -5.18 5.36
N PHE A 20 3.94 -5.22 4.56
CA PHE A 20 2.61 -4.79 5.00
C PHE A 20 1.50 -5.68 4.43
N TYR A 21 0.42 -5.82 5.20
CA TYR A 21 -0.79 -6.49 4.74
C TYR A 21 -1.76 -5.49 4.16
N LYS A 22 -2.44 -5.90 3.09
CA LYS A 22 -3.60 -5.19 2.57
C LYS A 22 -4.79 -6.13 2.50
N SER A 23 -5.87 -5.74 3.17
CA SER A 23 -7.17 -6.39 3.05
C SER A 23 -8.13 -5.49 2.27
N ASN A 24 -8.85 -6.06 1.30
CA ASN A 24 -9.99 -5.45 0.61
C ASN A 24 -11.15 -6.48 0.51
N ARG A 25 -12.32 -6.08 0.00
CA ARG A 25 -13.51 -6.98 -0.15
C ARG A 25 -13.23 -8.27 -0.94
N TYR A 26 -12.19 -8.29 -1.77
CA TYR A 26 -11.81 -9.37 -2.68
C TYR A 26 -10.48 -10.05 -2.29
N MET A 27 -9.66 -9.42 -1.44
CA MET A 27 -8.32 -9.86 -1.05
C MET A 27 -8.22 -9.77 0.47
N VAL A 28 -8.32 -10.90 1.15
CA VAL A 28 -8.29 -10.96 2.62
C VAL A 28 -6.87 -11.32 3.06
N TYR A 29 -6.19 -10.38 3.75
CA TYR A 29 -4.82 -10.52 4.26
C TYR A 29 -3.76 -10.88 3.20
N ASP A 30 -3.76 -10.19 2.06
CA ASP A 30 -2.68 -10.38 1.09
C ASP A 30 -1.39 -9.66 1.54
N HIS A 31 -0.26 -10.33 1.32
CA HIS A 31 1.07 -9.86 1.70
C HIS A 31 1.71 -9.04 0.59
N TYR A 32 2.36 -7.95 0.99
CA TYR A 32 3.14 -7.11 0.11
C TYR A 32 4.49 -6.84 0.77
N ASP A 33 5.56 -7.02 0.00
CA ASP A 33 6.90 -6.60 0.40
C ASP A 33 7.11 -5.18 -0.11
N TYR A 34 7.90 -4.39 0.61
CA TYR A 34 8.33 -3.08 0.16
C TYR A 34 9.81 -2.79 0.43
N GLY A 35 10.39 -1.99 -0.46
CA GLY A 35 11.75 -1.46 -0.34
C GLY A 35 11.73 0.06 -0.42
N LEU A 36 12.44 0.73 0.48
CA LEU A 36 12.59 2.19 0.43
C LEU A 36 13.85 2.58 -0.35
N PHE A 37 13.66 3.44 -1.33
CA PHE A 37 14.70 4.11 -2.11
C PHE A 37 14.51 5.61 -1.92
N LYS A 38 15.59 6.39 -1.99
CA LYS A 38 15.63 7.82 -1.63
C LYS A 38 14.31 8.60 -1.80
N ASP A 39 13.73 8.57 -3.01
CA ASP A 39 12.52 9.32 -3.37
C ASP A 39 11.34 8.41 -3.78
N SER A 40 11.47 7.09 -3.59
CA SER A 40 10.55 6.10 -4.12
C SER A 40 10.44 4.82 -3.28
N ILE A 41 9.27 4.20 -3.29
CA ILE A 41 8.99 2.93 -2.64
C ILE A 41 8.73 1.88 -3.72
N GLU A 42 9.45 0.76 -3.64
CA GLU A 42 9.13 -0.44 -4.40
C GLU A 42 8.08 -1.23 -3.65
N ILE A 43 7.04 -1.70 -4.34
CA ILE A 43 6.00 -2.54 -3.76
C ILE A 43 5.84 -3.78 -4.63
N GLY A 44 5.99 -4.95 -4.03
CA GLY A 44 5.83 -6.26 -4.67
C GLY A 44 4.74 -7.09 -4.00
N TYR A 45 3.85 -7.67 -4.81
CA TYR A 45 2.85 -8.62 -4.30
C TYR A 45 3.51 -9.95 -3.93
N LYS A 46 3.26 -10.43 -2.72
CA LYS A 46 3.64 -11.77 -2.21
C LYS A 46 2.46 -12.55 -1.65
N GLY A 47 1.24 -12.13 -1.97
CA GLY A 47 0.04 -12.79 -1.49
C GLY A 47 -0.16 -14.17 -2.11
N LYS A 48 -1.19 -14.87 -1.63
CA LYS A 48 -1.39 -16.30 -1.89
C LYS A 48 -1.87 -16.63 -3.30
N MET A 49 -2.16 -15.63 -4.13
CA MET A 49 -2.80 -15.84 -5.44
C MET A 49 -1.89 -16.44 -6.52
N TYR A 50 -0.63 -16.80 -6.24
CA TYR A 50 0.33 -17.35 -7.24
C TYR A 50 0.40 -16.53 -8.54
N VAL A 51 0.07 -15.24 -8.49
CA VAL A 51 0.11 -14.35 -9.64
C VAL A 51 1.53 -13.82 -9.84
N LEU A 52 2.01 -13.95 -11.08
CA LEU A 52 3.30 -13.37 -11.50
C LEU A 52 3.10 -11.88 -11.79
N VAL A 53 3.27 -11.06 -10.76
CA VAL A 53 3.24 -9.60 -10.85
C VAL A 53 4.60 -9.04 -10.44
N TYR A 54 5.19 -8.25 -11.33
CA TYR A 54 6.47 -7.59 -11.04
C TYR A 54 6.29 -6.51 -9.96
N PRO A 55 7.29 -6.31 -9.10
CA PRO A 55 7.32 -5.16 -8.21
C PRO A 55 7.23 -3.84 -8.99
N THR A 56 6.65 -2.83 -8.36
CA THR A 56 6.44 -1.52 -8.99
C THR A 56 6.97 -0.39 -8.11
N MET A 57 7.58 0.61 -8.75
CA MET A 57 8.17 1.77 -8.10
C MET A 57 7.20 2.95 -8.09
N HIS A 58 7.01 3.53 -6.91
CA HIS A 58 6.10 4.66 -6.68
C HIS A 58 6.80 5.77 -5.93
N LYS A 59 6.39 7.02 -6.17
CA LYS A 59 6.87 8.14 -5.34
C LYS A 59 6.21 8.06 -3.98
N TYR A 60 6.96 8.35 -2.92
CA TYR A 60 6.39 8.51 -1.59
C TYR A 60 6.88 9.80 -0.93
N SER A 61 6.12 10.27 0.05
CA SER A 61 6.54 11.36 0.93
C SER A 61 6.05 11.11 2.35
N ILE A 62 6.82 11.61 3.32
CA ILE A 62 6.44 11.59 4.73
C ILE A 62 6.33 13.04 5.19
N CYS A 63 5.13 13.47 5.58
CA CYS A 63 4.87 14.82 6.06
C CYS A 63 3.92 14.77 7.26
N ASN A 64 4.30 15.43 8.37
CA ASN A 64 3.50 15.49 9.59
C ASN A 64 3.00 14.13 10.10
N GLY A 65 3.87 13.10 10.05
CA GLY A 65 3.52 11.74 10.48
C GLY A 65 2.54 11.00 9.56
N LYS A 66 2.29 11.52 8.36
CA LYS A 66 1.52 10.87 7.30
C LYS A 66 2.46 10.37 6.22
N LEU A 67 2.24 9.15 5.76
CA LEU A 67 2.88 8.58 4.57
C LEU A 67 1.91 8.76 3.39
N THR A 68 2.39 9.33 2.30
CA THR A 68 1.64 9.43 1.05
C THR A 68 2.38 8.66 -0.04
N ILE A 69 1.69 7.76 -0.75
CA ILE A 69 2.23 7.00 -1.87
C ILE A 69 1.42 7.33 -3.13
N ASP A 70 2.11 7.59 -4.24
CA ASP A 70 1.50 7.94 -5.52
C ASP A 70 1.50 6.75 -6.49
N PHE A 71 0.38 6.03 -6.54
CA PHE A 71 0.15 4.91 -7.46
C PHE A 71 -0.38 5.34 -8.83
N SER A 72 -0.49 6.65 -9.11
CA SER A 72 -1.06 7.11 -10.39
C SER A 72 -0.12 6.89 -11.59
N ASN A 73 1.18 6.75 -11.33
CA ASN A 73 2.17 6.63 -12.40
C ASN A 73 2.29 5.22 -12.97
N ASN A 74 2.03 4.17 -12.17
CA ASN A 74 2.16 2.77 -12.55
C ASN A 74 1.09 1.91 -11.89
N GLN A 75 0.55 0.94 -12.63
CA GLN A 75 -0.42 -0.02 -12.10
C GLN A 75 0.23 -0.91 -11.03
N CYS A 76 -0.13 -0.71 -9.76
CA CYS A 76 0.28 -1.57 -8.66
C CYS A 76 -0.82 -2.59 -8.34
N TYR A 77 -0.49 -3.87 -8.37
CA TYR A 77 -1.46 -4.92 -8.10
C TYR A 77 -2.10 -4.76 -6.72
N GLY A 78 -3.42 -4.80 -6.64
CA GLY A 78 -4.16 -4.61 -5.38
C GLY A 78 -4.38 -3.14 -4.96
N PHE A 79 -3.89 -2.16 -5.73
CA PHE A 79 -4.08 -0.73 -5.47
C PHE A 79 -4.78 -0.03 -6.64
N SER A 80 -5.59 0.97 -6.28
CA SER A 80 -6.17 1.88 -7.28
C SER A 80 -5.10 2.86 -7.78
N PRO A 81 -5.14 3.29 -9.06
CA PRO A 81 -4.17 4.22 -9.64
C PRO A 81 -4.38 5.66 -9.15
N GLN A 82 -4.14 5.89 -7.87
CA GLN A 82 -4.38 7.17 -7.19
C GLN A 82 -3.37 7.40 -6.07
N LYS A 83 -3.31 8.63 -5.56
CA LYS A 83 -2.56 8.94 -4.34
C LYS A 83 -3.29 8.39 -3.12
N MET A 84 -2.57 7.68 -2.27
CA MET A 84 -3.10 7.12 -1.03
C MET A 84 -2.33 7.68 0.16
N GLU A 85 -3.07 8.13 1.18
CA GLU A 85 -2.50 8.62 2.45
C GLU A 85 -2.72 7.60 3.56
N TYR A 86 -1.68 7.39 4.36
CA TYR A 86 -1.66 6.46 5.48
C TYR A 86 -1.29 7.24 6.74
N LYS A 87 -2.05 7.01 7.80
CA LYS A 87 -1.76 7.55 9.14
C LYS A 87 -1.33 6.39 10.02
N LYS A 88 -0.28 6.59 10.80
CA LYS A 88 0.06 5.65 11.87
C LYS A 88 -1.05 5.69 12.92
N GLU A 89 -1.72 4.57 13.16
CA GLU A 89 -2.62 4.45 14.32
C GLU A 89 -1.77 4.51 15.61
N LYS A 90 -2.28 5.24 16.61
CA LYS A 90 -1.62 5.46 17.90
C LYS A 90 -1.77 4.25 18.80
#